data_AF-A0A656GK49-F1
#
_entry.id   AF-A0A656GK49-F1
#
_cell.length_a   1.000
_cell.length_b   1.000
_cell.length_c   1.000
_cell.angle_alpha   90.00
_cell.angle_beta   90.00
_cell.angle_gamma   90.00
#
_symmetry.space_group_name_H-M   'P 1'
#
loop_
_entity.id
_entity.type
_entity.pdbx_description
1 polymer ?
#
loop_
_entity_poly.entity_id
_entity_poly.type
_entity_poly.pdbx_seq_one_letter_code
_entity_poly.pdbx_strand_id
1 'polypeptide(L)'
;MAYAEQLQSSLRYLIAAGEVGRRSLDDMLGPLNGAIGDMTGAASELENIPFIGPAIGEKLQRTMRGISVAQTKVGQVAAMYGQATSAASQVQERMGALQEQASKAGAAINRWREASVRRWATSCQRAALLHR
;
A
#
# COMPACT_ATOMS: atom_id res chain seq x y z
N MET A 1 11.08 6.28 11.37
CA MET A 1 11.00 4.99 10.63
C MET A 1 10.45 5.34 9.26
N ALA A 2 11.31 5.48 8.26
CA ALA A 2 10.98 6.15 7.00
C ALA A 2 9.83 5.47 6.23
N TYR A 3 9.86 4.14 6.04
CA TYR A 3 8.78 3.42 5.32
C TYR A 3 7.37 3.59 5.88
N ALA A 4 7.21 3.61 7.21
CA ALA A 4 5.89 3.72 7.83
C ALA A 4 5.32 5.15 7.66
N GLU A 5 6.19 6.15 7.72
CA GLU A 5 5.83 7.54 7.45
C GLU A 5 5.55 7.76 5.96
N GLN A 6 6.32 7.13 5.07
CA GLN A 6 6.13 7.15 3.63
C GLN A 6 4.80 6.50 3.21
N LEU A 7 4.42 5.34 3.77
CA LEU A 7 3.10 4.74 3.52
C LEU A 7 1.94 5.60 4.03
N GLN A 8 2.13 6.27 5.16
CA GLN A 8 1.11 7.21 5.65
C GLN A 8 1.04 8.47 4.78
N SER A 9 2.17 8.91 4.26
CA SER A 9 2.26 10.04 3.34
C SER A 9 1.59 9.72 2.01
N SER A 10 1.84 8.54 1.44
CA SER A 10 1.18 8.09 0.22
C SER A 10 -0.35 8.00 0.39
N LEU A 11 -0.82 7.54 1.56
CA LEU A 11 -2.25 7.57 1.89
C LEU A 11 -2.81 9.00 1.91
N ARG A 12 -2.13 9.95 2.55
CA ARG A 12 -2.56 11.36 2.58
C ARG A 12 -2.62 11.96 1.18
N TYR A 13 -1.62 11.68 0.35
CA TYR A 13 -1.59 12.13 -1.03
C TYR A 13 -2.72 11.51 -1.89
N LEU A 14 -3.07 10.24 -1.68
CA LEU A 14 -4.21 9.62 -2.36
C LEU A 14 -5.55 10.23 -1.93
N ILE A 15 -5.71 10.56 -0.65
CA ILE A 15 -6.91 11.24 -0.15
C ILE A 15 -7.00 12.63 -0.79
N ALA A 16 -5.89 13.39 -0.80
CA ALA A 16 -5.83 14.69 -1.45
C ALA A 16 -6.14 14.59 -2.95
N ALA A 17 -5.58 13.60 -3.66
CA ALA A 17 -5.88 13.33 -5.06
C ALA A 17 -7.38 13.08 -5.28
N GLY A 18 -8.01 12.27 -4.41
CA GLY A 18 -9.44 12.00 -4.48
C GLY A 18 -10.30 13.23 -4.21
N GLU A 19 -9.82 14.20 -3.42
CA GLU A 19 -10.55 15.43 -3.09
C GLU A 19 -10.43 16.49 -4.20
N VAL A 20 -9.22 16.77 -4.67
CA VAL A 20 -8.99 17.71 -5.80
C VAL A 20 -9.59 17.16 -7.09
N GLY A 21 -9.57 15.84 -7.25
CA GLY A 21 -10.15 15.14 -8.38
C GLY A 21 -11.63 15.38 -8.59
N ARG A 22 -12.38 15.69 -7.53
CA ARG A 22 -13.80 16.03 -7.66
C ARG A 22 -14.03 17.37 -8.37
N ARG A 23 -12.97 18.19 -8.47
CA ARG A 23 -12.99 19.48 -9.16
C ARG A 23 -12.26 19.39 -10.50
N SER A 24 -11.09 18.76 -10.55
CA SER A 24 -10.23 18.68 -11.74
C SER A 24 -9.40 17.39 -11.75
N LEU A 25 -9.39 16.67 -12.88
CA LEU A 25 -8.54 15.49 -13.06
C LEU A 25 -7.05 15.85 -13.16
N ASP A 26 -6.72 16.96 -13.80
CA ASP A 26 -5.32 17.37 -13.97
C ASP A 26 -4.67 17.68 -12.60
N ASP A 27 -5.44 18.27 -11.69
CA ASP A 27 -4.99 18.57 -10.33
C ASP A 27 -4.77 17.29 -9.50
N MET A 28 -5.33 16.15 -9.91
CA MET A 28 -5.07 14.85 -9.26
C MET A 28 -3.66 14.34 -9.51
N LEU A 29 -3.06 14.69 -10.66
CA LEU A 29 -1.78 14.14 -11.09
C LEU A 29 -0.64 14.54 -10.16
N GLY A 30 -0.67 15.76 -9.62
CA GLY A 30 0.32 16.25 -8.66
C GLY A 30 0.39 15.37 -7.41
N PRO A 31 -0.70 15.26 -6.63
CA PRO A 31 -0.75 14.39 -5.45
C PRO A 31 -0.53 12.91 -5.79
N LEU A 32 -1.04 12.40 -6.92
CA LEU A 32 -0.79 11.01 -7.35
C LEU A 32 0.70 10.71 -7.54
N ASN A 33 1.45 11.62 -8.15
CA ASN A 33 2.89 11.44 -8.34
C ASN A 33 3.64 11.42 -6.99
N GLY A 34 3.24 12.27 -6.04
CA GLY A 34 3.77 12.24 -4.67
C GLY A 34 3.47 10.91 -3.97
N ALA A 35 2.23 10.42 -4.09
CA ALA A 35 1.84 9.13 -3.53
C ALA A 35 2.65 7.97 -4.10
N ILE A 36 2.94 7.97 -5.41
CA ILE A 36 3.75 6.94 -6.07
C ILE A 36 5.19 7.00 -5.57
N GLY A 37 5.78 8.20 -5.48
CA GLY A 37 7.15 8.36 -4.98
C GLY A 37 7.31 7.81 -3.57
N ASP A 38 6.42 8.20 -2.67
CA ASP A 38 6.43 7.74 -1.28
C ASP A 38 6.14 6.24 -1.16
N MET A 39 5.16 5.72 -1.91
CA MET A 39 4.87 4.28 -1.93
C MET A 39 6.06 3.47 -2.43
N THR A 40 6.73 3.93 -3.48
CA THR A 40 7.89 3.25 -4.06
C THR A 40 9.05 3.25 -3.07
N GLY A 41 9.34 4.40 -2.45
CA GLY A 41 10.35 4.49 -1.38
C GLY A 41 10.05 3.53 -0.23
N ALA A 42 8.80 3.50 0.24
CA ALA A 42 8.39 2.59 1.30
C ALA A 42 8.48 1.12 0.90
N ALA A 43 8.09 0.78 -0.33
CA ALA A 43 8.15 -0.59 -0.85
C ALA A 43 9.59 -1.09 -0.96
N SER A 44 10.50 -0.25 -1.47
CA SER A 44 11.94 -0.57 -1.53
C SER A 44 12.57 -0.73 -0.15
N GLU A 45 12.17 0.09 0.83
CA GLU A 45 12.60 -0.11 2.22
C GLU A 45 12.03 -1.42 2.79
N LEU A 46 10.75 -1.70 2.58
CA LEU A 46 10.09 -2.92 3.07
C LEU A 46 10.65 -4.19 2.46
N GLU A 47 11.10 -4.16 1.21
CA GLU A 47 11.74 -5.29 0.55
C GLU A 47 13.12 -5.63 1.16
N ASN A 48 13.84 -4.62 1.65
CA ASN A 48 15.14 -4.77 2.31
C ASN A 48 15.04 -5.18 3.79
N ILE A 49 13.84 -5.18 4.39
CA ILE A 49 13.66 -5.51 5.81
C ILE A 49 13.31 -7.00 5.96
N PRO A 50 14.20 -7.83 6.53
CA PRO A 50 13.92 -9.26 6.72
C PRO A 50 12.94 -9.54 7.86
N PHE A 51 12.71 -8.58 8.77
CA PHE A 51 11.81 -8.74 9.91
C PHE A 51 11.00 -7.48 10.20
N ILE A 52 9.67 -7.60 10.10
CA ILE A 52 8.72 -6.57 10.53
C ILE A 52 8.12 -7.02 11.86
N GLY A 53 8.21 -6.18 12.90
CA GLY A 53 7.60 -6.48 14.19
C GLY A 53 6.07 -6.60 14.09
N PRO A 54 5.40 -7.47 14.87
CA PRO A 54 3.96 -7.73 14.76
C PRO A 54 3.10 -6.47 14.91
N ALA A 55 3.47 -5.54 15.80
CA ALA A 55 2.80 -4.25 15.95
C ALA A 55 2.89 -3.36 14.69
N ILE A 56 4.01 -3.43 13.97
CA ILE A 56 4.16 -2.69 12.71
C ILE A 56 3.45 -3.40 11.57
N GLY A 57 3.49 -4.73 11.50
CA GLY A 57 2.74 -5.50 10.51
C GLY A 57 1.25 -5.17 10.52
N GLU A 58 0.65 -5.05 11.70
CA GLU A 58 -0.76 -4.67 11.85
C GLU A 58 -1.03 -3.22 11.42
N LYS A 59 -0.13 -2.28 11.78
CA LYS A 59 -0.22 -0.87 11.33
C LYS A 59 -0.09 -0.76 9.81
N LEU A 60 0.80 -1.54 9.21
CA LEU A 60 0.96 -1.63 7.76
C LEU A 60 -0.31 -2.17 7.10
N GLN A 61 -0.89 -3.23 7.64
CA GLN A 61 -2.16 -3.76 7.15
C GLN A 61 -3.29 -2.73 7.21
N ARG A 62 -3.41 -1.97 8.30
CA ARG A 62 -4.37 -0.86 8.41
C ARG A 62 -4.14 0.21 7.36
N THR A 63 -2.88 0.59 7.13
CA THR A 63 -2.51 1.59 6.14
C THR A 63 -2.80 1.09 4.71
N MET A 64 -2.48 -0.18 4.42
CA MET A 64 -2.78 -0.83 3.13
C MET A 64 -4.28 -0.89 2.85
N ARG A 65 -5.12 -1.16 3.86
CA ARG A 65 -6.59 -1.05 3.72
C ARG A 65 -7.01 0.38 3.38
N GLY A 66 -6.44 1.37 4.07
CA GLY A 66 -6.70 2.80 3.78
C GLY A 66 -6.31 3.18 2.35
N ILE A 67 -5.13 2.72 1.89
CA ILE A 67 -4.64 2.94 0.52
C ILE A 67 -5.61 2.32 -0.48
N SER A 68 -6.07 1.08 -0.26
CA SER A 68 -7.04 0.41 -1.13
C SER A 68 -8.36 1.18 -1.24
N VAL A 69 -8.88 1.69 -0.12
CA VAL A 69 -10.11 2.51 -0.12
C VAL A 69 -9.88 3.82 -0.88
N ALA A 70 -8.74 4.48 -0.67
CA ALA A 70 -8.40 5.72 -1.36
C ALA A 70 -8.23 5.50 -2.87
N GLN A 71 -7.58 4.40 -3.29
CA GLN A 71 -7.47 3.99 -4.69
C GLN A 71 -8.85 3.80 -5.33
N THR A 72 -9.78 3.11 -4.66
CA THR A 72 -11.15 2.96 -5.15
C THR A 72 -11.82 4.32 -5.33
N LYS A 73 -11.59 5.25 -4.41
CA LYS A 73 -12.18 6.60 -4.50
C LYS A 73 -11.61 7.41 -5.67
N VAL A 74 -10.29 7.40 -5.85
CA VAL A 74 -9.59 8.02 -6.98
C VAL A 74 -10.09 7.44 -8.30
N GLY A 75 -10.26 6.11 -8.38
CA GLY A 75 -10.82 5.42 -9.54
C GLY A 75 -12.28 5.79 -9.83
N GLN A 76 -13.12 5.91 -8.80
CA GLN A 76 -14.51 6.39 -8.96
C GLN A 76 -14.55 7.81 -9.50
N VAL A 77 -13.71 8.69 -8.99
CA VAL A 77 -13.59 10.08 -9.45
C VAL A 77 -13.16 10.10 -10.92
N ALA A 78 -12.09 9.37 -11.27
CA ALA A 78 -11.63 9.25 -12.66
C ALA A 78 -12.73 8.71 -13.60
N ALA A 79 -13.53 7.75 -13.14
CA ALA A 79 -14.65 7.20 -13.90
C ALA A 79 -15.78 8.22 -14.13
N MET A 80 -16.02 9.17 -13.22
CA MET A 80 -17.06 10.20 -13.41
C MET A 80 -16.77 11.14 -14.58
N TYR A 81 -15.50 11.38 -14.89
CA TYR A 81 -15.09 12.23 -16.01
C TYR A 81 -15.00 11.48 -17.36
N GLY A 82 -15.18 10.16 -17.35
CA GLY A 82 -15.10 9.30 -18.52
C GLY A 82 -13.67 9.02 -18.99
N GLN A 83 -13.44 7.82 -19.56
CA GLN A 83 -12.14 7.38 -20.09
C GLN A 83 -11.64 8.18 -21.31
N ALA A 84 -12.42 9.12 -21.83
CA ALA A 84 -12.11 9.86 -23.05
C ALA A 84 -11.11 11.01 -22.87
N THR A 85 -10.74 11.35 -21.63
CA THR A 85 -9.79 12.43 -21.35
C THR A 85 -8.38 11.90 -21.14
N SER A 86 -7.37 12.57 -21.71
CA SER A 86 -5.95 12.24 -21.53
C SER A 86 -5.54 12.23 -20.05
N ALA A 87 -6.19 13.05 -19.22
CA ALA A 87 -5.98 13.06 -17.77
C ALA A 87 -6.46 11.76 -17.10
N ALA A 88 -7.61 11.21 -17.51
CA ALA A 88 -8.11 9.95 -16.97
C ALA A 88 -7.18 8.77 -17.30
N SER A 89 -6.62 8.72 -18.51
CA SER A 89 -5.63 7.70 -18.90
C SER A 89 -4.35 7.80 -18.06
N GLN A 90 -3.84 9.02 -17.84
CA GLN A 90 -2.68 9.25 -16.98
C GLN A 90 -2.96 8.83 -15.53
N VAL A 91 -4.12 9.20 -14.97
CA VAL A 91 -4.52 8.76 -13.62
C VAL A 91 -4.56 7.23 -13.52
N GLN A 92 -5.09 6.54 -14.52
CA GLN A 92 -5.12 5.07 -14.55
C GLN A 92 -3.73 4.45 -14.61
N GLU A 93 -2.83 4.98 -15.45
CA GLU A 93 -1.45 4.52 -15.54
C GLU A 93 -0.70 4.71 -14.20
N ARG A 94 -0.87 5.89 -13.59
CA ARG A 94 -0.31 6.23 -12.28
C ARG A 94 -0.85 5.31 -11.17
N MET A 95 -2.17 5.06 -11.16
CA MET A 95 -2.77 4.11 -10.22
C MET A 95 -2.26 2.68 -10.43
N GLY A 96 -2.05 2.25 -11.68
CA GLY A 96 -1.46 0.95 -12.00
C GLY A 96 -0.06 0.79 -11.41
N ALA A 97 0.82 1.77 -11.62
CA ALA A 97 2.15 1.79 -11.02
C ALA A 97 2.09 1.73 -9.48
N LEU A 98 1.20 2.53 -8.88
CA LEU A 98 1.02 2.54 -7.43
C LEU A 98 0.50 1.19 -6.91
N GLN A 99 -0.41 0.54 -7.64
CA GLN A 99 -0.95 -0.77 -7.28
C GLN A 99 0.11 -1.88 -7.38
N GLU A 100 1.00 -1.80 -8.36
CA GLU A 100 2.13 -2.73 -8.46
C GLU A 100 3.04 -2.63 -7.23
N GLN A 101 3.42 -1.41 -6.83
CA GLN A 101 4.26 -1.20 -5.64
C GLN A 101 3.54 -1.61 -4.35
N ALA A 102 2.25 -1.28 -4.22
CA ALA A 102 1.42 -1.72 -3.12
C ALA A 102 1.34 -3.26 -3.04
N SER A 103 1.29 -3.94 -4.19
CA SER A 103 1.26 -5.40 -4.28
C SER A 103 2.58 -6.03 -3.85
N LYS A 104 3.73 -5.44 -4.23
CA LYS A 104 5.06 -5.85 -3.77
C LYS A 104 5.20 -5.73 -2.25
N ALA A 105 4.79 -4.58 -1.70
CA ALA A 105 4.77 -4.37 -0.25
C ALA A 105 3.81 -5.35 0.46
N GLY A 106 2.62 -5.56 -0.08
CA GLY A 106 1.63 -6.52 0.41
C GLY A 106 2.16 -7.97 0.43
N ALA A 107 2.85 -8.38 -0.63
CA ALA A 107 3.47 -9.69 -0.72
C ALA A 107 4.57 -9.88 0.34
N ALA A 108 5.40 -8.86 0.58
CA ALA A 108 6.41 -8.90 1.64
C ALA A 108 5.77 -9.09 3.04
N ILE A 109 4.69 -8.36 3.32
CA ILE A 109 3.93 -8.48 4.58
C ILE A 109 3.32 -9.88 4.70
N ASN A 110 2.73 -10.43 3.63
CA ASN A 110 2.10 -11.74 3.67
C ASN A 110 3.12 -12.88 3.84
N ARG A 111 4.27 -12.81 3.16
CA ARG A 111 5.39 -13.75 3.35
C ARG A 111 5.83 -13.81 4.81
N TRP A 112 5.94 -12.65 5.47
CA TRP A 112 6.28 -12.60 6.89
C TRP A 112 5.19 -13.24 7.77
N ARG A 113 3.91 -12.94 7.52
CA ARG A 113 2.79 -13.51 8.28
C ARG A 113 2.81 -15.03 8.22
N GLU A 114 3.00 -15.59 7.03
CA GLU A 114 3.12 -17.04 6.83
C GLU A 114 4.38 -17.62 7.50
N ALA A 115 5.51 -16.92 7.46
CA ALA A 115 6.74 -17.35 8.13
C ALA A 115 6.58 -17.36 9.67
N SER A 116 5.87 -16.38 10.22
CA SER A 116 5.60 -16.28 11.66
C SER A 116 4.60 -17.33 12.14
N VAL A 117 3.53 -17.59 11.37
CA VAL A 117 2.58 -18.69 11.66
C VAL A 117 3.29 -20.05 11.60
N ARG A 118 4.14 -20.28 10.58
CA ARG A 118 4.94 -21.51 10.48
C ARG A 118 5.88 -21.67 11.67
N ARG A 119 6.66 -20.63 12.02
CA ARG A 119 7.56 -20.66 13.19
C ARG A 119 6.81 -20.93 14.49
N TRP A 120 5.65 -20.32 14.68
CA TRP A 120 4.82 -20.55 15.87
C TRP A 120 4.25 -21.97 15.92
N ALA A 121 3.79 -22.50 14.78
CA ALA A 121 3.37 -23.90 14.67
C ALA A 121 4.53 -24.86 14.97
N THR A 122 5.74 -24.60 14.45
CA THR A 122 6.93 -25.41 14.74
C THR A 122 7.36 -25.30 16.21
N SER A 123 7.25 -24.13 16.85
CA SER A 123 7.55 -23.99 18.28
C SER A 123 6.53 -24.72 19.16
N CYS A 124 5.24 -24.66 18.82
CA CYS A 124 4.20 -25.41 19.53
C CYS A 124 4.41 -26.92 19.41
N GLN A 125 4.78 -27.41 18.21
CA GLN A 125 5.04 -28.82 17.97
C GLN A 125 6.32 -29.32 18.67
N ARG A 126 7.35 -28.47 18.78
CA ARG A 126 8.58 -28.77 19.53
C ARG A 126 8.33 -28.74 21.05
N ALA A 127 7.49 -27.84 21.56
CA ALA A 127 7.08 -27.81 22.96
C ALA A 127 6.24 -29.04 23.34
N ALA A 128 5.38 -29.53 22.44
CA ALA A 128 4.59 -30.74 22.65
C ALA A 128 5.44 -32.03 22.69
N LEU A 129 6.59 -32.05 21.99
CA LEU A 129 7.53 -33.17 21.99
C LEU A 129 8.46 -33.22 23.20
N LEU A 130 8.67 -32.09 23.89
CA LEU A 130 9.52 -32.00 25.09
C LEU A 130 8.78 -32.39 26.39
N HIS A 131 7.46 -32.48 26.36
CA HIS A 131 6.61 -32.86 27.49
C HIS A 131 6.09 -34.31 27.41
N ARG A 132 6.70 -35.14 26.57
CA ARG A 132 6.41 -36.57 26.43
C ARG A 132 7.63 -37.39 26.84
#